data_AF-A0A392UY49-F1
#
_entry.id   AF-A0A392UY49-F1
#
_cell.length_a   1.000
_cell.length_b   1.000
_cell.length_c   1.000
_cell.angle_alpha   90.00
_cell.angle_beta   90.00
_cell.angle_gamma   90.00
#
_symmetry.space_group_name_H-M   'P 1'
#
loop_
_entity.id
_entity.type
_entity.pdbx_description
1 polymer ?
#
loop_
_entity_poly.entity_id
_entity_poly.type
_entity_poly.pdbx_seq_one_letter_code
_entity_poly.pdbx_strand_id
1 'polypeptide(L)' 'SIDSRTWKAVLKGWSHPVITDKEGKSTLELKAEEDWSKDDDEQALGNSMALNALFNGVDTKMFKLIKHCVVAKD' A
#
# COMPACT_ATOMS: atom_id res chain seq x y z
N SER A 1 -14.97 -8.62 5.12
CA SER A 1 -13.86 -9.38 5.72
C SER A 1 -12.63 -9.17 4.86
N ILE A 2 -11.46 -8.96 5.46
CA ILE A 2 -10.20 -8.83 4.69
C ILE A 2 -9.81 -10.24 4.22
N ASP A 3 -9.66 -10.44 2.91
CA ASP A 3 -9.22 -11.73 2.42
C ASP A 3 -7.68 -11.87 2.53
N SER A 4 -7.18 -13.08 2.35
CA SER A 4 -5.74 -13.37 2.48
C SER A 4 -4.85 -12.58 1.51
N ARG A 5 -5.40 -12.14 0.37
CA ARG A 5 -4.68 -11.36 -0.64
C ARG A 5 -4.56 -9.90 -0.19
N THR A 6 -5.64 -9.32 0.32
CA THR A 6 -5.63 -7.97 0.89
C THR A 6 -4.71 -7.88 2.12
N TRP A 7 -4.71 -8.90 3.00
CA TRP A 7 -3.81 -8.93 4.16
C TRP A 7 -2.33 -9.02 3.74
N LYS A 8 -2.02 -9.75 2.67
CA LYS A 8 -0.66 -9.79 2.11
C LYS A 8 -0.17 -8.41 1.65
N ALA A 9 -1.06 -7.54 1.16
CA ALA A 9 -0.69 -6.17 0.78
C ALA A 9 -0.27 -5.34 2.00
N VAL A 10 -0.94 -5.52 3.15
CA VAL A 10 -0.53 -4.89 4.42
C VAL A 10 0.86 -5.35 4.84
N LEU A 11 1.12 -6.66 4.78
CA LEU A 11 2.39 -7.24 5.23
C LEU A 11 3.57 -6.92 4.31
N LYS A 12 3.37 -6.98 2.99
CA LYS A 12 4.43 -6.64 2.03
C LYS A 12 4.72 -5.14 2.01
N GLY A 13 3.72 -4.32 2.33
CA GLY A 13 3.74 -2.90 2.04
C GLY A 13 3.57 -2.67 0.54
N TRP A 14 2.95 -1.56 0.19
CA TRP A 14 2.86 -1.10 -1.19
C TRP A 14 3.68 0.17 -1.34
N SER A 15 4.47 0.24 -2.41
CA SER A 15 5.20 1.44 -2.83
C SER A 15 4.76 1.81 -4.23
N HIS A 16 4.56 3.10 -4.47
CA HIS A 16 4.16 3.59 -5.79
C HIS A 16 5.18 3.16 -6.86
N PRO A 17 4.74 2.59 -8.00
CA PRO A 17 5.65 2.18 -9.07
C PRO A 17 6.47 3.36 -9.58
N VAL A 18 7.77 3.18 -9.77
CA VAL A 18 8.67 4.21 -10.29
C VAL A 18 9.10 3.87 -11.70
N ILE A 19 9.44 4.90 -12.48
CA ILE A 19 9.97 4.72 -13.82
C ILE A 19 11.32 4.02 -13.73
N THR A 20 11.56 3.06 -14.62
CA THR A 20 12.83 2.36 -14.73
C THR A 20 13.62 2.93 -15.90
N ASP A 21 14.91 3.21 -15.71
CA ASP A 21 15.78 3.66 -16.80
C ASP A 21 16.13 2.52 -17.77
N LYS A 22 16.88 2.86 -18.83
CA LYS A 22 17.29 1.92 -19.88
C LYS A 22 18.17 0.77 -19.35
N GLU A 23 18.77 0.92 -18.18
CA GLU A 23 19.62 -0.07 -17.52
C GLU A 23 18.84 -0.91 -16.50
N GLY A 24 17.53 -0.69 -16.38
CA GLY A 24 16.67 -1.42 -15.45
C GLY A 24 16.76 -0.91 -14.01
N LYS A 25 17.32 0.28 -13.78
CA LYS A 25 17.39 0.90 -12.46
C LYS A 25 16.20 1.82 -12.22
N SER A 26 15.61 1.70 -11.03
CA SER A 26 14.54 2.59 -10.56
C SER A 26 15.02 4.04 -10.48
N THR A 27 14.24 4.95 -11.06
CA THR A 27 14.40 6.39 -10.85
C THR A 27 13.62 6.84 -9.61
N LEU A 28 13.68 8.15 -9.32
CA LEU A 28 12.84 8.77 -8.28
C LEU A 28 11.49 9.26 -8.82
N GLU A 29 11.26 9.10 -10.13
CA GLU A 29 10.07 9.60 -10.79
C GLU A 29 8.96 8.54 -10.72
N LEU A 30 7.77 8.97 -10.32
CA LEU A 30 6.61 8.09 -10.21
C LEU A 30 6.08 7.74 -11.60
N LYS A 31 5.74 6.48 -11.80
CA LYS A 31 5.10 6.00 -13.02
C LYS A 31 3.64 6.45 -13.06
N ALA A 32 3.20 6.94 -14.22
CA ALA A 32 1.79 7.29 -14.45
C ALA A 32 0.90 6.03 -14.41
N GLU A 33 -0.32 6.16 -13.91
CA GLU A 33 -1.27 5.04 -13.77
C GLU A 33 -1.58 4.35 -15.11
N GLU A 34 -1.63 5.11 -16.20
CA GLU A 34 -1.83 4.57 -17.55
C GLU A 34 -0.72 3.61 -18.01
N ASP A 35 0.48 3.73 -17.44
CA ASP A 35 1.62 2.89 -17.76
C ASP A 35 1.78 1.70 -16.80
N TRP A 36 0.90 1.56 -15.81
CA TRP A 36 1.01 0.49 -14.81
C TRP A 36 0.90 -0.88 -15.46
N SER A 37 1.73 -1.81 -14.97
CA SER A 37 1.56 -3.21 -15.34
C SER A 37 0.37 -3.81 -14.61
N LYS A 38 -0.13 -4.94 -15.10
CA LYS A 38 -1.19 -5.67 -14.41
C LYS A 38 -0.84 -6.04 -12.96
N ASP A 39 0.43 -6.31 -12.69
CA ASP A 39 0.90 -6.59 -11.32
C ASP A 39 0.87 -5.32 -10.45
N ASP A 40 1.27 -4.17 -11.00
CA ASP A 40 1.16 -2.87 -10.31
C ASP A 40 -0.30 -2.55 -9.95
N ASP A 41 -1.23 -2.76 -10.89
CA ASP A 41 -2.67 -2.58 -10.67
C ASP A 41 -3.21 -3.51 -9.57
N GLU A 42 -2.87 -4.80 -9.62
CA GLU A 42 -3.31 -5.78 -8.62
C GLU A 42 -2.77 -5.43 -7.23
N GLN A 43 -1.52 -4.97 -7.13
CA GLN A 43 -0.92 -4.53 -5.89
C GLN A 43 -1.55 -3.24 -5.36
N ALA A 44 -1.80 -2.25 -6.22
CA ALA A 44 -2.48 -1.00 -5.86
C ALA A 44 -3.92 -1.24 -5.40
N LEU A 45 -4.64 -2.14 -6.07
CA LEU A 45 -5.98 -2.58 -5.66
C LEU A 45 -5.95 -3.27 -4.30
N GLY A 46 -5.00 -4.17 -4.07
CA GLY A 46 -4.80 -4.81 -2.76
C GLY A 46 -4.57 -3.79 -1.65
N ASN A 47 -3.75 -2.78 -1.91
CA ASN A 47 -3.47 -1.69 -0.97
C ASN A 47 -4.70 -0.83 -0.68
N SER A 48 -5.48 -0.46 -1.70
CA SER A 48 -6.70 0.36 -1.50
C SER A 48 -7.76 -0.39 -0.68
N MET A 49 -7.93 -1.68 -0.92
CA MET A 49 -8.82 -2.54 -0.12
C MET A 49 -8.34 -2.65 1.33
N ALA A 50 -7.03 -2.79 1.54
CA ALA A 50 -6.44 -2.87 2.87
C ALA A 50 -6.65 -1.56 3.66
N LEU A 51 -6.36 -0.42 3.03
CA LEU A 51 -6.59 0.90 3.62
C LEU A 51 -8.06 1.10 3.96
N ASN A 52 -8.96 0.80 3.02
CA ASN A 52 -10.40 0.91 3.26
C ASN A 52 -10.86 0.03 4.42
N ALA A 53 -10.35 -1.20 4.53
CA ALA A 53 -10.67 -2.09 5.66
C ALA A 53 -10.15 -1.53 7.00
N LEU A 54 -8.93 -0.97 7.02
CA LEU A 54 -8.37 -0.34 8.21
C LEU A 54 -9.16 0.92 8.63
N PHE A 55 -9.48 1.80 7.69
CA PHE A 55 -10.25 3.01 7.98
C PHE A 55 -11.68 2.72 8.45
N ASN A 56 -12.32 1.69 7.91
CA ASN A 56 -13.67 1.30 8.35
C ASN A 56 -13.65 0.47 9.65
N GLY A 57 -12.56 -0.26 9.92
CA GLY A 57 -12.42 -1.12 11.10
C GLY A 57 -11.86 -0.40 12.35
N VAL A 58 -11.28 0.79 12.18
CA VAL A 58 -10.64 1.56 13.25
C VAL A 58 -11.39 2.87 13.46
N ASP A 59 -11.91 3.09 14.68
CA ASP A 59 -12.52 4.37 15.04
C ASP A 59 -11.53 5.54 14.85
N THR A 60 -12.05 6.71 14.48
CA THR A 60 -11.21 7.89 14.18
C THR A 60 -10.30 8.28 15.35
N LYS A 61 -10.74 8.08 16.61
CA LYS A 61 -9.90 8.34 17.79
C LYS A 61 -8.78 7.31 17.93
N MET A 62 -9.09 6.02 17.72
CA MET A 62 -8.08 4.97 17.68
C MET A 62 -7.07 5.17 16.55
N PHE A 63 -7.51 5.58 15.36
CA PHE A 63 -6.63 5.84 14.22
C PHE A 63 -5.61 6.94 14.55
N LYS A 64 -6.04 8.02 15.21
CA LYS A 64 -5.13 9.08 15.67
C LYS A 64 -4.10 8.56 16.68
N LEU A 65 -4.50 7.70 17.61
CA LEU A 65 -3.57 7.08 18.58
C LEU A 65 -2.55 6.18 17.86
N ILE A 66 -3.00 5.34 16.93
CA ILE A 66 -2.14 4.45 16.14
C ILE A 66 -1.14 5.27 15.30
N LYS A 67 -1.57 6.37 14.66
CA LYS A 67 -0.70 7.25 13.87
C LYS A 67 0.48 7.81 14.66
N HIS A 68 0.28 8.09 15.96
CA HIS A 68 1.34 8.60 16.84
C HIS A 68 2.15 7.49 17.51
N CYS A 69 1.82 6.23 17.25
CA CYS A 69 2.53 5.09 17.81
C CYS A 69 3.87 4.92 17.10
N VAL A 70 4.96 5.02 17.86
CA VAL A 70 6.33 4.82 17.34
C VAL A 70 6.82 3.38 17.48
N VAL A 71 6.13 2.56 18.30
CA VAL A 71 6.46 1.17 18.57
C VAL A 71 5.15 0.39 18.69
N ALA A 72 4.96 -0.63 17.85
CA ALA A 72 3.84 -1.55 18.03
C ALA A 72 4.08 -2.43 19.26
N LYS A 73 3.02 -2.94 19.88
CA LYS A 73 3.11 -3.79 21.08
C LYS A 73 4.09 -4.95 20.84
N ASP A 74 5.00 -5.16 21.78
CA ASP A 74 5.90 -6.32 21.85
C ASP A 74 5.13 -7.66 21.92
#